data_AF-A0A250FWR7-F1
#
_entry.id   AF-A0A250FWR7-F1
#
_cell.length_a   1.000
_cell.length_b   1.000
_cell.length_c   1.000
_cell.angle_alpha   90.00
_cell.angle_beta   90.00
_cell.angle_gamma   90.00
#
_symmetry.space_group_name_H-M   'P 1'
#
loop_
_entity.id
_entity.type
_entity.pdbx_description
1 polymer ?
#
loop_
_entity_poly.entity_id
_entity_poly.type
_entity_poly.pdbx_seq_one_letter_code
_entity_poly.pdbx_strand_id
1 'polypeptide(L)'
;MTLSLDRKYHFNALLFIKKSIFLPNTTSPKDDVVNRLFLQIEENLYGFVYKTLNENFAQYEKPFDVEISIFAFDFMKTSIGLGNVYKVFRGQEEVGWIEIRRKVE
;
A
#
# COMPACT_ATOMS: atom_id res chain seq x y z
N MET A 1 -20.05 2.97 1.08
CA MET A 1 -19.24 4.11 0.57
C MET A 1 -18.36 3.56 -0.54
N THR A 2 -18.85 3.62 -1.77
CA THR A 2 -18.20 3.05 -2.95
C THR A 2 -16.94 3.86 -3.23
N LEU A 3 -15.77 3.27 -3.02
CA LEU A 3 -14.48 3.88 -3.36
C LEU A 3 -14.51 4.12 -4.88
N SER A 4 -14.56 5.39 -5.26
CA SER A 4 -14.72 5.89 -6.63
C SER A 4 -13.86 5.13 -7.63
N LEU A 5 -14.48 4.70 -8.73
CA LEU A 5 -13.86 4.05 -9.88
C LEU A 5 -12.74 4.88 -10.55
N ASP A 6 -12.61 6.18 -10.21
CA ASP A 6 -11.67 7.13 -10.80
C ASP A 6 -10.45 7.46 -9.92
N ARG A 7 -9.97 6.51 -9.12
CA ARG A 7 -8.78 6.74 -8.29
C ARG A 7 -7.51 6.73 -9.15
N LYS A 8 -6.78 7.86 -9.18
CA LYS A 8 -5.46 7.93 -9.82
C LYS A 8 -4.42 7.15 -9.00
N TYR A 9 -3.90 6.08 -9.57
CA TYR A 9 -2.75 5.36 -9.02
C TYR A 9 -1.46 6.05 -9.46
N HIS A 10 -0.47 6.11 -8.56
CA HIS A 10 0.76 6.87 -8.78
C HIS A 10 1.95 5.96 -9.07
N PHE A 11 1.99 4.76 -8.50
CA PHE A 11 3.10 3.84 -8.63
C PHE A 11 2.65 2.40 -8.72
N ASN A 12 3.46 1.58 -9.41
CA ASN A 12 3.48 0.15 -9.15
C ASN A 12 4.59 -0.17 -8.16
N ALA A 13 4.30 -1.12 -7.29
CA ALA A 13 5.15 -1.48 -6.18
C ALA A 13 5.06 -2.97 -5.86
N LEU A 14 6.04 -3.47 -5.13
CA LEU A 14 5.97 -4.77 -4.48
C LEU A 14 5.62 -4.55 -3.01
N LEU A 15 4.50 -5.11 -2.57
CA LEU A 15 3.98 -4.95 -1.21
C LEU A 15 4.12 -6.26 -0.45
N PHE A 16 4.68 -6.18 0.75
CA PHE A 16 4.63 -7.25 1.74
C PHE A 16 3.91 -6.73 2.98
N ILE A 17 2.87 -7.43 3.40
CA ILE A 17 2.16 -7.13 4.65
C ILE A 17 1.87 -8.41 5.41
N LYS A 18 2.09 -8.36 6.73
CA LYS A 18 1.61 -9.33 7.69
C LYS A 18 0.13 -9.10 7.94
N LYS A 19 -0.55 -10.15 8.35
CA LYS A 19 -1.94 -10.02 8.78
C LYS A 19 -1.97 -9.26 10.10
N SER A 20 -2.62 -8.11 10.12
CA SER A 20 -2.84 -7.34 11.34
C SER A 20 -3.73 -8.11 12.30
N ILE A 21 -3.44 -8.00 13.60
CA ILE A 21 -4.26 -8.57 14.68
C ILE A 21 -5.69 -8.02 14.69
N PHE A 22 -5.92 -6.86 14.06
CA PHE A 22 -7.22 -6.20 13.99
C PHE A 22 -8.10 -6.72 12.84
N LEU A 23 -7.58 -7.62 12.00
CA LEU A 23 -8.32 -8.18 10.87
C LEU A 23 -8.88 -9.58 11.17
N PRO A 24 -10.13 -9.89 10.77
CA PRO A 24 -10.67 -11.23 10.84
C PRO A 24 -9.79 -12.25 10.09
N ASN A 25 -9.68 -13.46 10.63
CA ASN A 25 -8.88 -14.55 10.05
C ASN A 25 -9.27 -14.92 8.61
N THR A 26 -10.50 -14.65 8.19
CA THR A 26 -11.01 -14.90 6.83
C THR A 26 -10.65 -13.83 5.81
N THR A 27 -10.21 -12.64 6.27
CA THR A 27 -9.85 -11.54 5.36
C THR A 27 -8.62 -11.89 4.57
N SER A 28 -8.68 -11.74 3.24
CA SER A 28 -7.53 -11.81 2.34
C SER A 28 -7.04 -10.39 1.98
N PRO A 29 -5.81 -10.20 1.48
CA PRO A 29 -5.32 -8.86 1.10
C PRO A 29 -6.19 -8.18 0.04
N LYS A 30 -6.78 -8.94 -0.90
CA LYS A 30 -7.68 -8.38 -1.92
C LYS A 30 -9.03 -7.92 -1.34
N ASP A 31 -9.44 -8.45 -0.19
CA ASP A 31 -10.69 -8.06 0.49
C ASP A 31 -10.46 -6.94 1.51
N ASP A 32 -9.19 -6.60 1.77
CA ASP A 32 -8.72 -5.52 2.65
C ASP A 32 -8.78 -4.14 1.95
N VAL A 33 -9.72 -3.98 1.02
CA VAL A 33 -9.86 -2.82 0.09
C VAL A 33 -10.15 -1.50 0.81
N VAL A 34 -10.57 -1.56 2.08
CA VAL A 34 -11.07 -0.38 2.82
C VAL A 34 -10.01 0.21 3.76
N ASN A 35 -8.90 -0.47 4.03
CA ASN A 35 -7.95 0.01 5.03
C ASN A 35 -6.85 0.86 4.39
N ARG A 36 -6.92 2.17 4.68
CA ARG A 36 -5.83 3.12 4.47
C ARG A 36 -4.61 2.62 5.23
N LEU A 37 -3.59 2.19 4.49
CA LEU A 37 -2.27 1.93 5.04
C LEU A 37 -1.46 3.22 5.05
N PHE A 38 -0.37 3.23 5.81
CA PHE A 38 0.52 4.37 5.89
C PHE A 38 1.92 3.94 5.51
N LEU A 39 2.57 4.73 4.67
CA LEU A 39 3.97 4.56 4.35
C LEU A 39 4.77 5.57 5.16
N GLN A 40 5.86 5.11 5.78
CA GLN A 40 6.75 5.99 6.52
C GLN A 40 7.85 6.51 5.59
N ILE A 41 7.93 7.84 5.48
CA ILE A 41 9.03 8.54 4.82
C ILE A 41 9.58 9.54 5.84
N GLU A 42 10.87 9.41 6.14
CA GLU A 42 11.49 10.16 7.23
C GLU A 42 10.70 9.93 8.53
N GLU A 43 10.27 11.00 9.20
CA GLU A 43 9.48 10.95 10.44
C GLU A 43 7.96 11.00 10.20
N ASN A 44 7.52 11.05 8.94
CA ASN A 44 6.13 11.30 8.58
C ASN A 44 5.43 10.03 8.06
N LEU A 45 4.14 9.91 8.37
CA LEU A 45 3.27 8.85 7.88
C LEU A 45 2.32 9.38 6.81
N TYR A 46 2.36 8.76 5.64
CA TYR A 46 1.53 9.16 4.51
C TYR A 46 0.53 8.07 4.16
N GLY A 47 -0.74 8.41 4.16
CA GLY A 47 -1.79 7.48 3.81
C GLY A 47 -1.69 7.04 2.35
N PHE A 48 -1.89 5.76 2.11
CA PHE A 48 -2.10 5.19 0.79
C PHE A 48 -3.13 4.07 0.81
N VAL A 49 -3.57 3.72 -0.38
CA VAL A 49 -4.40 2.56 -0.69
C VAL A 49 -3.75 1.83 -1.85
N TYR A 50 -4.05 0.54 -1.97
CA TYR A 50 -3.49 -0.28 -3.03
C TYR A 50 -4.57 -1.07 -3.77
N LYS A 51 -4.24 -1.47 -4.99
CA LYS A 51 -4.97 -2.44 -5.79
C LYS A 51 -3.98 -3.54 -6.14
N THR A 52 -4.38 -4.80 -5.94
CA THR A 52 -3.55 -5.94 -6.32
C THR A 52 -3.56 -6.08 -7.85
N LEU A 53 -2.39 -6.34 -8.44
CA LEU A 53 -2.30 -6.57 -9.89
C LEU A 53 -2.69 -8.00 -10.27
N ASN A 54 -2.54 -8.94 -9.34
CA ASN A 54 -2.99 -10.32 -9.50
C ASN A 54 -3.66 -10.82 -8.21
N GLU A 55 -4.98 -10.70 -8.16
CA GLU A 55 -5.80 -10.98 -6.98
C GLU A 55 -5.66 -12.41 -6.43
N ASN A 56 -5.41 -13.38 -7.30
CA ASN A 56 -5.33 -14.80 -6.91
C ASN A 56 -4.01 -15.16 -6.19
N PHE A 57 -3.00 -14.30 -6.28
CA PHE A 57 -1.67 -14.54 -5.72
C PHE A 57 -1.35 -13.65 -4.51
N ALA A 58 -2.17 -12.64 -4.24
CA ALA A 58 -1.99 -11.75 -3.09
C ALA A 58 -2.27 -12.51 -1.78
N GLN A 59 -1.23 -12.70 -0.97
CA GLN A 59 -1.30 -13.40 0.32
C GLN A 59 -0.58 -12.57 1.38
N TYR A 60 -1.08 -12.61 2.62
CA TYR A 60 -0.32 -12.09 3.75
C TYR A 60 1.00 -12.85 3.90
N GLU A 61 2.00 -12.17 4.45
CA GLU A 61 3.34 -12.72 4.69
C GLU A 61 4.06 -13.19 3.42
N LYS A 62 3.60 -12.76 2.25
CA LYS A 62 4.29 -12.93 0.97
C LYS A 62 4.27 -11.62 0.20
N PRO A 63 5.35 -11.26 -0.52
CA PRO A 63 5.33 -10.10 -1.39
C PRO A 63 4.41 -10.31 -2.59
N PHE A 64 3.67 -9.27 -3.00
CA PHE A 64 2.82 -9.28 -4.19
C PHE A 64 2.79 -7.91 -4.87
N ASP A 65 2.59 -7.90 -6.19
CA ASP A 65 2.58 -6.67 -6.97
C ASP A 65 1.26 -5.91 -6.83
N VAL A 66 1.39 -4.59 -6.64
CA VAL A 66 0.27 -3.67 -6.44
C VAL A 66 0.45 -2.38 -7.23
N GLU A 67 -0.67 -1.73 -7.51
CA GLU A 67 -0.71 -0.30 -7.80
C GLU A 67 -1.09 0.45 -6.52
N ILE A 68 -0.41 1.55 -6.21
CA ILE A 68 -0.72 2.38 -5.04
C ILE A 68 -1.17 3.78 -5.43
N SER A 69 -2.15 4.28 -4.68
CA SER A 69 -2.62 5.66 -4.71
C SER A 69 -2.34 6.29 -3.36
N ILE A 70 -1.75 7.47 -3.35
CA ILE A 70 -1.25 8.16 -2.15
C ILE A 70 -2.06 9.44 -1.98
N PHE A 71 -2.64 9.66 -0.79
CA PHE A 71 -3.63 10.74 -0.61
C PHE A 71 -3.06 12.16 -0.74
N ALA A 72 -1.79 12.37 -0.37
CA ALA A 72 -1.12 13.67 -0.42
C ALA A 72 0.04 13.70 -1.43
N PHE A 73 -0.12 12.98 -2.55
CA PHE A 73 0.97 12.71 -3.48
C PHE A 73 1.73 13.95 -3.95
N ASP A 74 1.03 15.05 -4.27
CA ASP A 74 1.68 16.27 -4.77
C ASP A 74 2.68 16.89 -3.79
N PHE A 75 2.46 16.75 -2.49
CA PHE A 75 3.36 17.28 -1.46
C PHE A 75 4.62 16.42 -1.26
N MET A 76 4.56 15.14 -1.61
CA MET A 76 5.58 14.14 -1.25
C MET A 76 6.21 13.44 -2.45
N LYS A 77 5.77 13.75 -3.68
CA LYS A 77 6.25 13.13 -4.91
C LYS A 77 7.76 13.23 -5.13
N THR A 78 8.41 14.21 -4.51
CA THR A 78 9.87 14.40 -4.54
C THR A 78 10.62 13.56 -3.51
N SER A 79 9.95 13.11 -2.45
CA SER A 79 10.54 12.32 -1.36
C SER A 79 10.43 10.80 -1.60
N ILE A 80 9.58 10.38 -2.55
CA ILE A 80 9.45 8.98 -2.95
C ILE A 80 10.48 8.66 -4.04
N GLY A 81 11.47 7.83 -3.70
CA GLY A 81 12.47 7.30 -4.61
C GLY A 81 12.03 5.97 -5.24
N LEU A 82 12.32 5.79 -6.52
CA LEU A 82 12.19 4.49 -7.19
C LEU A 82 13.30 3.55 -6.70
N GLY A 83 12.98 2.27 -6.52
CA GLY A 83 13.84 1.23 -5.94
C GLY A 83 13.91 1.26 -4.41
N ASN A 84 13.38 2.30 -3.75
CA ASN A 84 13.40 2.40 -2.30
C ASN A 84 12.33 1.52 -1.65
N VAL A 85 12.69 0.98 -0.48
CA VAL A 85 11.80 0.21 0.39
C VAL A 85 11.38 1.08 1.57
N TYR A 86 10.08 1.18 1.79
CA TYR A 86 9.48 1.95 2.87
C TYR A 86 8.74 1.03 3.83
N LYS A 87 8.72 1.39 5.11
CA LYS A 87 7.91 0.69 6.11
C LYS A 87 6.43 1.00 5.89
N VAL A 88 5.59 0.00 6.13
CA VAL A 88 4.13 0.07 5.99
C VAL A 88 3.48 -0.15 7.35
N PHE A 89 2.53 0.72 7.67
CA PHE A 89 1.81 0.76 8.92
C PHE A 89 0.30 0.67 8.71
N ARG A 90 -0.38 0.12 9.72
CA ARG A 90 -1.83 0.18 9.90
C ARG A 90 -2.13 0.85 11.24
N GLY A 91 -2.57 2.10 11.20
CA GLY A 91 -2.59 2.93 12.39
C GLY A 91 -1.16 3.09 12.92
N GLN A 92 -0.89 2.56 14.12
CA GLN A 92 0.44 2.56 14.74
C GLN A 92 1.19 1.22 14.60
N GLU A 93 0.54 0.18 14.07
CA GLU A 93 1.15 -1.15 13.90
C GLU A 93 2.02 -1.17 12.64
N GLU A 94 3.32 -1.48 12.76
CA GLU A 94 4.17 -1.81 11.60
C GLU A 94 3.73 -3.18 11.06
N VAL A 95 3.13 -3.19 9.87
CA VAL A 95 2.58 -4.41 9.25
C VAL A 95 3.44 -4.94 8.12
N GLY A 96 4.43 -4.19 7.63
CA GLY A 96 5.32 -4.70 6.60
C GLY A 96 6.11 -3.62 5.87
N TRP A 97 6.30 -3.82 4.57
CA TRP A 97 7.11 -2.94 3.74
C TRP A 97 6.61 -2.88 2.30
N ILE A 98 7.01 -1.84 1.59
CA ILE A 98 6.67 -1.61 0.19
C ILE A 98 7.89 -1.12 -0.59
N GLU A 99 8.19 -1.75 -1.72
CA GLU A 99 9.23 -1.36 -2.67
C GLU A 99 8.58 -0.60 -3.85
N ILE A 100 8.95 0.66 -4.06
CA ILE A 100 8.40 1.48 -5.14
C ILE A 100 9.17 1.21 -6.43
N ARG A 101 8.53 0.65 -7.46
CA ARG A 101 9.24 0.16 -8.67
C ARG A 101 9.16 1.08 -9.86
N ARG A 102 7.96 1.56 -10.18
CA ARG A 102 7.71 2.42 -11.36
C ARG A 102 6.59 3.40 -11.09
N LYS A 103 6.64 4.57 -11.72
CA LYS A 103 5.50 5.49 -11.78
C LYS A 103 4.42 4.93 -12.71
N VAL A 104 3.16 5.23 -12.41
CA VAL A 104 2.02 5.04 -13.31
C VAL A 104 1.79 6.39 -13.99
N GLU A 105 1.86 6.43 -15.32
CA GLU A 105 1.63 7.65 -16.12
C GLU A 105 0.14 8.02 -16.18
#